data_AF-A0A4Q7N990-F1
#
_entry.id   AF-A0A4Q7N990-F1
#
_cell.length_a   1.000
_cell.length_b   1.000
_cell.length_c   1.000
_cell.angle_alpha   90.00
_cell.angle_beta   90.00
_cell.angle_gamma   90.00
#
_symmetry.space_group_name_H-M   'P 1'
#
loop_
_entity.id
_entity.type
_entity.pdbx_description
1 polymer ?
#
loop_
_entity_poly.entity_id
_entity_poly.type
_entity_poly.pdbx_seq_one_letter_code
_entity_poly.pdbx_strand_id
1 'polypeptide(L)'
;MAGEFLSQDEVDALLRGVTGEHDELPKEEEPAGIRPYNLAKQERIVRGRMPSLEIIHDRFGRLLRVGLFNFLRRNPEISVGPVRLVKYSEFLRNIVVPTNLNIVSLKPLRGNALFIFEPRLVFSVIDNLFGGDGRYHTRVEGRDFTATEQRIIQRMLAVVLDEYAKAWAAVHPMHFEYQRAEMHTQFANIATPSEIVVCSTFSIEFGSSGGDLHICFPYASVEPIRDALYSPVQGDQMEPDKRWLRMLSKQIQLADVEMVVNLAQSELVLRDLLNMQKGDVIPIDIAPTLPAYVDGVPIFDCKIGVSNGQYAIRIGKVLATLQSENQLGDENGSGS
;
A
#
# COMPACT_ATOMS: atom_id res chain seq x y z
N MET A 1 11.44 15.95 -37.27
CA MET A 1 12.68 16.42 -36.61
C MET A 1 12.52 17.90 -36.35
N ALA A 2 12.35 18.28 -35.09
CA ALA A 2 12.44 19.66 -34.64
C ALA A 2 13.48 19.62 -33.52
N GLY A 3 14.69 20.10 -33.80
CA GLY A 3 15.72 20.26 -32.78
C GLY A 3 15.30 21.38 -31.85
N GLU A 4 15.29 21.11 -30.55
CA GLU A 4 15.30 22.17 -29.54
C GLU A 4 16.60 22.94 -29.72
N PHE A 5 16.50 24.17 -30.24
CA PHE A 5 17.59 25.12 -30.23
C PHE A 5 17.79 25.56 -28.79
N LEU A 6 18.91 25.17 -28.19
CA LEU A 6 19.37 25.75 -26.93
C LEU A 6 19.41 27.27 -27.08
N SER A 7 18.93 27.97 -26.07
CA SER A 7 18.99 29.42 -26.04
C SER A 7 20.45 29.88 -25.97
N GLN A 8 20.74 31.09 -26.46
CA GLN A 8 22.09 31.63 -26.49
C GLN A 8 22.73 31.67 -25.07
N ASP A 9 21.90 31.83 -24.05
CA ASP A 9 22.32 31.85 -22.64
C ASP A 9 22.77 30.46 -22.14
N GLU A 10 22.17 29.37 -22.62
CA GLU A 10 22.56 28.00 -22.30
C GLU A 10 23.86 27.59 -23.01
N VAL A 11 24.06 28.08 -24.23
CA VAL A 11 25.32 27.89 -24.98
C VAL A 11 26.48 28.58 -24.26
N ASP A 12 26.26 29.80 -23.76
CA ASP A 12 27.27 30.56 -23.02
C ASP A 12 27.59 29.92 -21.65
N ALA A 13 26.57 29.36 -20.97
CA ALA A 13 26.78 28.62 -19.71
C ALA A 13 27.62 27.35 -19.92
N LEU A 14 27.40 26.63 -21.02
CA LEU A 14 28.20 25.45 -21.37
C LEU A 14 29.63 25.80 -21.78
N LEU A 15 29.83 26.92 -22.49
CA LEU A 15 31.17 27.40 -22.86
C LEU A 15 32.01 27.79 -21.63
N ARG A 16 31.39 28.37 -20.60
CA ARG A 16 32.07 28.72 -19.33
C ARG A 16 32.49 27.50 -18.52
N GLY A 17 31.73 26.40 -18.58
CA GLY A 17 32.11 25.13 -17.95
C GLY A 17 33.34 24.47 -18.57
N VAL A 18 33.65 24.75 -19.84
CA VAL A 18 34.81 24.18 -20.56
C VAL A 18 36.09 24.97 -20.28
N THR A 19 36.00 26.24 -19.89
CA THR A 19 37.18 27.11 -19.63
C THR A 19 37.74 27.02 -18.21
N GLY A 20 37.18 26.17 -17.34
CA GLY A 20 37.79 25.82 -16.05
C GLY A 20 37.68 26.87 -14.95
N GLU A 21 36.81 27.86 -15.08
CA GLU A 21 36.44 28.73 -13.95
C GLU A 21 35.33 28.04 -13.15
N HIS A 22 35.68 27.53 -11.97
CA HIS A 22 34.72 27.03 -11.00
C HIS A 22 34.09 28.21 -10.28
N ASP A 23 32.81 28.47 -10.56
CA ASP A 23 31.93 29.21 -9.67
C ASP A 23 30.73 28.34 -9.27
N GLU A 24 30.25 28.59 -8.06
CA GLU A 24 29.22 27.83 -7.36
C GLU A 24 27.98 27.58 -8.23
N LEU A 25 27.46 26.34 -8.17
CA LEU A 25 26.19 25.97 -8.81
C LEU A 25 25.12 27.02 -8.46
N PRO A 26 24.44 27.64 -9.46
CA PRO A 26 23.36 28.55 -9.17
C PRO A 26 22.29 27.78 -8.38
N LYS A 27 21.93 28.29 -7.20
CA LYS A 27 20.67 27.91 -6.56
C LYS A 27 19.56 28.15 -7.59
N GLU A 28 18.77 27.13 -7.88
CA GLU A 28 17.52 27.31 -8.62
C GLU A 28 16.68 28.35 -7.86
N GLU A 29 16.66 29.58 -8.36
CA GLU A 29 15.63 30.54 -7.98
C GLU A 29 14.30 29.95 -8.46
N GLU A 30 13.41 29.63 -7.53
CA GLU A 30 12.02 29.37 -7.88
C GLU A 30 11.52 30.58 -8.69
N PRO A 31 11.06 30.40 -9.95
CA PRO A 31 10.58 31.53 -10.70
C PRO A 31 9.31 32.05 -10.02
N ALA A 32 9.46 33.16 -9.31
CA ALA A 32 8.36 33.96 -8.78
C ALA A 32 7.59 34.56 -9.96
N GLY A 33 6.71 33.76 -10.55
CA GLY A 33 5.90 34.14 -11.69
C GLY A 33 4.68 33.25 -11.82
N ILE A 34 3.54 33.87 -12.14
CA ILE A 34 2.29 33.18 -12.43
C ILE A 34 2.50 32.37 -13.72
N ARG A 35 2.60 31.05 -13.58
CA ARG A 35 2.64 30.15 -14.74
C ARG A 35 1.23 29.98 -15.31
N PRO A 36 1.03 30.09 -16.63
CA PRO A 36 -0.26 29.77 -17.24
C PRO A 36 -0.61 28.31 -16.96
N TYR A 37 -1.56 28.09 -16.06
CA TYR A 37 -2.03 26.76 -15.67
C TYR A 37 -3.09 26.28 -16.66
N ASN A 38 -2.73 25.31 -17.49
CA ASN A 38 -3.66 24.73 -18.45
C ASN A 38 -4.48 23.63 -17.76
N LEU A 39 -5.73 23.93 -17.41
CA LEU A 39 -6.69 23.01 -16.78
C LEU A 39 -6.94 21.72 -17.58
N ALA A 40 -6.66 21.71 -18.89
CA ALA A 40 -6.76 20.52 -19.74
C ALA A 40 -5.52 19.61 -19.65
N LYS A 41 -4.37 20.14 -19.20
CA LYS A 41 -3.22 19.33 -18.78
C LYS A 41 -3.43 19.01 -17.30
N GLN A 42 -3.99 17.84 -17.00
CA GLN A 42 -3.91 17.26 -15.66
C GLN A 42 -2.45 16.89 -15.35
N GLU A 43 -1.57 17.88 -15.21
CA GLU A 43 -0.30 17.71 -14.53
C GLU A 43 -0.63 17.59 -13.04
N ARG A 44 -1.07 16.39 -12.64
CA ARG A 44 -1.12 16.02 -11.23
C ARG A 44 0.33 16.06 -10.72
N ILE A 45 0.68 17.17 -10.08
CA ILE A 45 1.95 17.32 -9.37
C ILE A 45 1.88 16.39 -8.15
N VAL A 46 2.18 15.11 -8.35
CA VAL A 46 2.41 14.16 -7.25
C VAL A 46 3.82 14.41 -6.75
N ARG A 47 3.98 15.46 -5.93
CA ARG A 47 5.23 15.75 -5.23
C ARG A 47 5.17 15.07 -3.86
N GLY A 48 5.83 13.93 -3.75
CA GLY A 48 6.17 13.35 -2.47
C GLY A 48 6.83 11.99 -2.64
N ARG A 49 7.94 11.80 -1.94
CA ARG A 49 8.57 10.47 -1.79
C ARG A 49 7.53 9.52 -1.19
N MET A 50 7.65 8.23 -1.47
CA MET A 50 6.82 7.17 -0.89
C MET A 50 7.70 6.31 0.03
N PRO A 51 7.98 6.74 1.28
CA PRO A 51 8.96 6.07 2.13
C PRO A 51 8.58 4.61 2.41
N SER A 52 7.30 4.30 2.61
CA SER A 52 6.87 2.91 2.81
C SER A 52 7.12 2.06 1.58
N LEU A 53 6.96 2.62 0.38
CA LEU A 53 7.23 1.90 -0.85
C LEU A 53 8.72 1.61 -1.01
N GLU A 54 9.58 2.58 -0.65
CA GLU A 54 11.03 2.38 -0.59
C GLU A 54 11.38 1.26 0.41
N ILE A 55 10.75 1.22 1.58
CA ILE A 55 10.92 0.14 2.57
C ILE A 55 10.44 -1.21 2.03
N ILE A 56 9.29 -1.25 1.34
CA ILE A 56 8.78 -2.46 0.70
C ILE A 56 9.77 -2.95 -0.36
N HIS A 57 10.33 -2.05 -1.18
CA HIS A 57 11.28 -2.39 -2.23
C HIS A 57 12.62 -2.87 -1.67
N ASP A 58 13.11 -2.26 -0.60
CA ASP A 58 14.31 -2.72 0.12
C ASP A 58 14.10 -4.12 0.73
N ARG A 59 12.94 -4.37 1.35
CA ARG A 59 12.54 -5.70 1.81
C ARG A 59 12.44 -6.69 0.66
N PHE A 60 11.81 -6.29 -0.45
CA PHE A 60 11.69 -7.11 -1.64
C PHE A 60 13.06 -7.48 -2.19
N GLY A 61 14.03 -6.56 -2.25
CA GLY A 61 15.40 -6.86 -2.67
C GLY A 61 16.04 -7.96 -1.82
N ARG A 62 15.83 -7.94 -0.49
CA ARG A 62 16.31 -9.01 0.41
C ARG A 62 15.61 -10.36 0.15
N LEU A 63 14.30 -10.35 -0.01
CA LEU A 63 13.50 -11.55 -0.27
C LEU A 63 13.81 -12.16 -1.64
N LEU A 64 13.90 -11.31 -2.67
CA LEU A 64 14.26 -11.70 -4.02
C LEU A 64 15.64 -12.36 -4.09
N ARG A 65 16.59 -11.91 -3.27
CA ARG A 65 17.91 -12.56 -3.17
C ARG A 65 17.78 -14.03 -2.77
N VAL A 66 16.96 -14.31 -1.76
CA VAL A 66 16.68 -15.68 -1.30
C VAL A 66 15.90 -16.48 -2.35
N GLY A 67 14.87 -15.87 -2.95
CA GLY A 67 14.07 -16.49 -4.00
C GLY A 67 14.89 -16.90 -5.22
N LEU A 68 15.73 -15.99 -5.73
CA LEU A 68 16.62 -16.24 -6.86
C LEU A 68 17.74 -17.23 -6.52
N PHE A 69 18.28 -17.21 -5.30
CA PHE A 69 19.23 -18.23 -4.85
C PHE A 69 18.60 -19.64 -4.88
N ASN A 70 17.38 -19.79 -4.39
CA ASN A 70 16.68 -21.06 -4.43
C ASN A 70 16.37 -21.51 -5.85
N PHE A 71 16.11 -20.56 -6.76
CA PHE A 71 15.83 -20.83 -8.17
C PHE A 71 17.08 -21.21 -8.98
N LEU A 72 18.19 -20.50 -8.79
CA LEU A 72 19.41 -20.63 -9.62
C LEU A 72 20.54 -21.41 -8.96
N ARG A 73 20.48 -21.62 -7.63
CA ARG A 73 21.59 -22.14 -6.82
C ARG A 73 22.87 -21.30 -6.89
N ARG A 74 22.74 -20.02 -7.25
CA ARG A 74 23.82 -19.01 -7.27
C ARG A 74 23.35 -17.78 -6.51
N ASN A 75 24.25 -17.17 -5.74
CA ASN A 75 23.91 -16.02 -4.90
C ASN A 75 23.88 -14.74 -5.74
N PRO A 76 22.74 -14.04 -5.85
CA PRO A 76 22.67 -12.76 -6.54
C PRO A 76 23.00 -11.57 -5.62
N GLU A 77 23.69 -10.60 -6.17
CA GLU A 77 23.74 -9.25 -5.64
C GLU A 77 22.58 -8.46 -6.22
N ILE A 78 21.87 -7.72 -5.36
CA ILE A 78 20.66 -7.00 -5.74
C ILE A 78 20.76 -5.61 -5.16
N SER A 79 20.71 -4.62 -6.05
CA SER A 79 20.71 -3.20 -5.75
C SER A 79 19.34 -2.61 -6.05
N VAL A 80 18.74 -1.96 -5.06
CA VAL A 80 17.40 -1.36 -5.18
C VAL A 80 17.54 0.10 -5.59
N GLY A 81 17.02 0.45 -6.77
CA GLY A 81 16.97 1.82 -7.25
C GLY A 81 15.86 2.64 -6.59
N PRO A 82 15.91 3.97 -6.72
CA PRO A 82 14.91 4.84 -6.11
C PRO A 82 13.53 4.66 -6.75
N VAL A 83 12.49 4.92 -5.96
CA VAL A 83 11.11 5.04 -6.46
C VAL A 83 10.98 6.36 -7.21
N ARG A 84 10.60 6.29 -8.49
CA ARG A 84 10.40 7.47 -9.35
C ARG A 84 8.95 7.58 -9.81
N LEU A 85 8.48 8.81 -9.90
CA LEU A 85 7.19 9.18 -10.46
C LEU A 85 7.44 9.86 -11.80
N VAL A 86 7.08 9.18 -12.89
CA VAL A 86 7.34 9.67 -14.26
C VAL A 86 6.10 9.48 -15.12
N LYS A 87 6.04 10.16 -16.26
CA LYS A 87 4.97 9.92 -17.24
C LYS A 87 5.16 8.53 -17.85
N TYR A 88 4.06 7.83 -18.15
CA TYR A 88 4.14 6.49 -18.71
C TYR A 88 4.90 6.46 -20.05
N SER A 89 4.67 7.45 -20.90
CA SER A 89 5.40 7.62 -22.16
C SER A 89 6.91 7.84 -21.98
N GLU A 90 7.33 8.50 -20.91
CA GLU A 90 8.74 8.71 -20.59
C GLU A 90 9.39 7.41 -20.12
N PHE A 91 8.70 6.68 -19.23
CA PHE A 91 9.15 5.36 -18.78
C PHE A 91 9.38 4.41 -19.95
N LEU A 92 8.42 4.28 -20.87
CA LEU A 92 8.53 3.38 -22.03
C LEU A 92 9.66 3.75 -23.00
N ARG A 93 10.04 5.02 -23.10
CA ARG A 93 11.16 5.45 -23.97
C ARG A 93 12.53 5.02 -23.46
N ASN A 94 12.64 4.79 -22.15
CA ASN A 94 13.90 4.40 -21.51
C ASN A 94 14.10 2.88 -21.48
N ILE A 95 13.12 2.10 -21.93
CA ILE A 95 13.20 0.65 -21.97
C ILE A 95 13.84 0.18 -23.27
N VAL A 96 14.84 -0.71 -23.16
CA VAL A 96 15.47 -1.36 -24.31
C VAL A 96 14.44 -2.24 -25.03
N VAL A 97 14.38 -2.17 -26.36
CA VAL A 97 13.47 -2.99 -27.19
C VAL A 97 14.29 -3.82 -28.19
N PRO A 98 13.96 -5.11 -28.42
CA PRO A 98 12.90 -5.90 -27.79
C PRO A 98 13.22 -6.29 -26.34
N THR A 99 12.18 -6.38 -25.51
CA THR A 99 12.29 -6.81 -24.10
C THR A 99 11.07 -7.61 -23.69
N ASN A 100 11.16 -8.31 -22.56
CA ASN A 100 10.06 -9.08 -22.04
C ASN A 100 9.23 -8.24 -21.06
N LEU A 101 8.02 -7.88 -21.47
CA LEU A 101 7.09 -7.05 -20.72
C LEU A 101 5.97 -7.93 -20.14
N ASN A 102 5.94 -8.17 -18.84
CA ASN A 102 4.90 -8.98 -18.21
C ASN A 102 3.81 -8.09 -17.61
N ILE A 103 2.58 -8.29 -18.07
CA ILE A 103 1.40 -7.61 -17.53
C ILE A 103 0.83 -8.46 -16.41
N VAL A 104 0.68 -7.86 -15.25
CA VAL A 104 0.30 -8.53 -14.00
C VAL A 104 -0.85 -7.77 -13.36
N SER A 105 -1.93 -8.48 -13.02
CA SER A 105 -3.05 -7.90 -12.28
C SER A 105 -2.65 -7.63 -10.84
N LEU A 106 -3.03 -6.47 -10.33
CA LEU A 106 -2.95 -6.15 -8.91
C LEU A 106 -4.26 -6.55 -8.24
N LYS A 107 -4.23 -7.24 -7.10
CA LYS A 107 -5.41 -7.51 -6.24
C LYS A 107 -5.02 -7.27 -4.77
N PRO A 108 -5.89 -6.69 -3.92
CA PRO A 108 -7.27 -6.26 -4.17
C PRO A 108 -7.41 -4.91 -4.89
N LEU A 109 -6.29 -4.23 -5.17
CA LEU A 109 -6.29 -2.96 -5.89
C LEU A 109 -6.77 -3.13 -7.34
N ARG A 110 -7.15 -2.04 -8.00
CA ARG A 110 -7.59 -2.09 -9.40
C ARG A 110 -6.45 -1.68 -10.33
N GLY A 111 -6.30 -2.42 -11.42
CA GLY A 111 -5.36 -2.12 -12.49
C GLY A 111 -4.29 -3.20 -12.66
N ASN A 112 -3.35 -2.90 -13.56
CA ASN A 112 -2.28 -3.80 -13.95
C ASN A 112 -0.92 -3.15 -13.69
N ALA A 113 0.04 -3.96 -13.25
CA ALA A 113 1.45 -3.62 -13.20
C ALA A 113 2.21 -4.24 -14.37
N LEU A 114 3.39 -3.72 -14.60
CA LEU A 114 4.34 -4.16 -15.60
C LEU A 114 5.63 -4.60 -14.89
N PHE A 115 6.02 -5.85 -15.15
CA PHE A 115 7.30 -6.41 -14.70
C PHE A 115 8.15 -6.68 -15.94
N ILE A 116 9.22 -5.90 -16.09
CA ILE A 116 10.10 -5.95 -17.25
C ILE A 116 11.40 -6.61 -16.86
N PHE A 117 11.75 -7.69 -17.55
CA PHE A 117 13.08 -8.26 -17.45
C PHE A 117 13.91 -7.82 -18.66
N GLU A 118 14.99 -7.09 -18.42
CA GLU A 118 15.90 -6.78 -19.50
C GLU A 118 16.49 -8.05 -20.13
N PRO A 119 16.75 -8.06 -21.45
CA PRO A 119 17.30 -9.24 -22.13
C PRO A 119 18.59 -9.76 -21.47
N ARG A 120 19.44 -8.85 -20.98
CA ARG A 120 20.69 -9.22 -20.28
C ARG A 120 20.42 -10.06 -19.03
N LEU A 121 19.41 -9.67 -18.24
CA LEU A 121 19.01 -10.42 -17.05
C LEU A 121 18.48 -11.81 -17.44
N VAL A 122 17.60 -11.87 -18.43
CA VAL A 122 17.03 -13.14 -18.90
C VAL A 122 18.12 -14.10 -19.39
N PHE A 123 19.04 -13.64 -20.25
CA PHE A 123 20.11 -14.48 -20.76
C PHE A 123 21.11 -14.87 -19.67
N SER A 124 21.37 -14.00 -18.68
CA SER A 124 22.20 -14.35 -17.52
C SER A 124 21.55 -15.47 -16.71
N VAL A 125 20.23 -15.41 -16.48
CA VAL A 125 19.50 -16.47 -15.76
C VAL A 125 19.50 -17.78 -16.53
N ILE A 126 19.31 -17.74 -17.85
CA ILE A 126 19.39 -18.91 -18.71
C ILE A 126 20.77 -19.56 -18.62
N ASP A 127 21.84 -18.80 -18.83
CA ASP A 127 23.21 -19.31 -18.78
C ASP A 127 23.48 -20.02 -17.44
N ASN A 128 23.07 -19.41 -16.33
CA ASN A 128 23.19 -20.00 -14.99
C ASN A 128 22.43 -21.33 -14.82
N LEU A 129 21.21 -21.44 -15.37
CA LEU A 129 20.42 -22.67 -15.29
C LEU A 129 21.04 -23.82 -16.10
N PHE A 130 21.80 -23.51 -17.15
CA PHE A 130 22.48 -24.49 -18.00
C PHE A 130 23.95 -24.71 -17.58
N GLY A 131 24.39 -24.17 -16.44
CA GLY A 131 25.72 -24.39 -15.87
C GLY A 131 26.82 -23.50 -16.44
N GLY A 132 26.45 -22.40 -17.09
CA GLY A 132 27.38 -21.38 -17.55
C GLY A 132 28.05 -20.63 -16.41
N ASP A 133 29.30 -20.24 -16.63
CA ASP A 133 30.11 -19.49 -15.66
C ASP A 133 29.91 -17.96 -15.77
N GLY A 134 29.09 -17.49 -16.71
CA GLY A 134 28.83 -16.06 -16.95
C GLY A 134 30.02 -15.32 -17.56
N ARG A 135 31.03 -16.03 -18.08
CA ARG A 135 32.21 -15.42 -18.73
C ARG A 135 31.94 -14.93 -20.14
N TYR A 136 30.94 -15.51 -20.81
CA TYR A 136 30.54 -15.11 -22.14
C TYR A 136 29.34 -14.17 -22.05
N HIS A 137 29.52 -12.93 -22.48
CA HIS A 137 28.38 -12.03 -22.68
C HIS A 137 27.55 -12.58 -23.84
N THR A 138 26.38 -13.15 -23.53
CA THR A 138 25.40 -13.50 -24.56
C THR A 138 25.02 -12.24 -25.29
N ARG A 139 25.37 -12.18 -26.59
CA ARG A 139 25.06 -11.02 -27.43
C ARG A 139 23.53 -10.92 -27.48
N VAL A 140 22.98 -9.77 -27.08
CA VAL A 140 21.54 -9.53 -27.19
C VAL A 140 21.22 -9.48 -28.68
N GLU A 141 20.66 -10.55 -29.21
CA GLU A 141 20.48 -10.77 -30.65
C GLU A 141 19.38 -9.89 -31.28
N GLY A 142 18.74 -9.01 -30.51
CA GLY A 142 17.66 -8.15 -31.00
C GLY A 142 16.46 -8.95 -31.56
N ARG A 143 16.34 -10.23 -31.21
CA ARG A 143 15.26 -11.13 -31.61
C ARG A 143 14.27 -11.36 -30.48
N ASP A 144 13.11 -11.88 -30.84
CA ASP A 144 12.11 -12.35 -29.88
C ASP A 144 12.61 -13.57 -29.10
N PHE A 145 12.15 -13.69 -27.85
CA PHE A 145 12.42 -14.85 -27.01
C PHE A 145 11.72 -16.10 -27.54
N THR A 146 12.45 -17.21 -27.63
CA THR A 146 11.93 -18.53 -28.00
C THR A 146 10.95 -19.06 -26.97
N ALA A 147 10.15 -20.06 -27.33
CA ALA A 147 9.21 -20.71 -26.40
C ALA A 147 9.90 -21.29 -25.15
N THR A 148 11.14 -21.77 -25.28
CA THR A 148 11.92 -22.29 -24.13
C THR A 148 12.39 -21.15 -23.23
N GLU A 149 12.87 -20.06 -23.82
CA GLU A 149 13.28 -18.85 -23.10
C GLU A 149 12.07 -18.25 -22.34
N GLN A 150 10.90 -18.17 -22.99
CA GLN A 150 9.66 -17.71 -22.37
C GLN A 150 9.22 -18.57 -21.17
N ARG A 151 9.40 -19.89 -21.22
CA ARG A 151 9.11 -20.76 -20.07
C ARG A 151 10.02 -20.48 -18.88
N ILE A 152 11.29 -20.18 -19.12
CA ILE A 152 12.24 -19.80 -18.06
C ILE A 152 11.84 -18.45 -17.46
N ILE A 153 11.50 -17.48 -18.31
CA ILE A 153 10.98 -16.17 -17.91
C ILE A 153 9.75 -16.33 -17.01
N GLN A 154 8.76 -17.16 -17.37
CA GLN A 154 7.56 -17.35 -16.56
C GLN A 154 7.87 -17.95 -15.18
N ARG A 155 8.82 -18.88 -15.10
CA ARG A 155 9.26 -19.46 -13.81
C ARG A 155 9.96 -18.41 -12.95
N MET A 156 10.83 -17.60 -13.55
CA MET A 156 11.49 -16.49 -12.88
C MET A 156 10.47 -15.43 -12.40
N LEU A 157 9.49 -15.10 -13.23
CA LEU A 157 8.41 -14.19 -12.88
C LEU A 157 7.61 -14.71 -11.69
N ALA A 158 7.27 -16.00 -11.65
CA ALA A 158 6.55 -16.58 -10.52
C ALA A 158 7.30 -16.39 -9.19
N VAL A 159 8.62 -16.58 -9.19
CA VAL A 159 9.48 -16.30 -8.01
C VAL A 159 9.42 -14.82 -7.65
N VAL A 160 9.58 -13.93 -8.63
CA VAL A 160 9.51 -12.48 -8.42
C VAL A 160 8.16 -12.06 -7.81
N LEU A 161 7.05 -12.57 -8.33
CA LEU A 161 5.71 -12.23 -7.84
C LEU A 161 5.45 -12.76 -6.43
N ASP A 162 5.90 -13.97 -6.11
CA ASP A 162 5.77 -14.54 -4.77
C ASP A 162 6.56 -13.73 -3.72
N GLU A 163 7.82 -13.39 -4.02
CA GLU A 163 8.64 -12.56 -3.13
C GLU A 163 8.13 -11.12 -3.03
N TYR A 164 7.58 -10.57 -4.12
CA TYR A 164 6.97 -9.24 -4.09
C TYR A 164 5.70 -9.22 -3.23
N ALA A 165 4.83 -10.24 -3.32
CA ALA A 165 3.66 -10.40 -2.45
C ALA A 165 4.04 -10.43 -0.96
N LYS A 166 5.08 -11.19 -0.60
CA LYS A 166 5.60 -11.24 0.78
C LYS A 166 6.12 -9.88 1.25
N ALA A 167 6.79 -9.13 0.38
CA ALA A 167 7.30 -7.80 0.72
C ALA A 167 6.18 -6.82 1.09
N TRP A 168 5.07 -6.88 0.35
CA TRP A 168 3.87 -6.06 0.55
C TRP A 168 3.05 -6.43 1.80
N ALA A 169 3.15 -7.66 2.30
CA ALA A 169 2.28 -8.21 3.34
C ALA A 169 2.17 -7.34 4.61
N ALA A 170 3.25 -6.68 5.05
CA ALA A 170 3.21 -5.86 6.27
C ALA A 170 2.52 -4.49 6.10
N VAL A 171 2.33 -4.02 4.86
CA VAL A 171 1.70 -2.72 4.58
C VAL A 171 0.30 -2.93 4.02
N HIS A 172 0.18 -3.76 2.98
CA HIS A 172 -1.09 -4.11 2.37
C HIS A 172 -0.95 -5.48 1.69
N PRO A 173 -1.59 -6.54 2.19
CA PRO A 173 -1.55 -7.86 1.55
C PRO A 173 -2.02 -7.77 0.10
N MET A 174 -1.11 -8.07 -0.83
CA MET A 174 -1.37 -8.03 -2.27
C MET A 174 -1.19 -9.40 -2.90
N HIS A 175 -2.03 -9.67 -3.89
CA HIS A 175 -1.93 -10.81 -4.78
C HIS A 175 -1.66 -10.34 -6.21
N PHE A 176 -0.68 -10.96 -6.85
CA PHE A 176 -0.21 -10.61 -8.18
C PHE A 176 -0.47 -11.76 -9.14
N GLU A 177 -1.34 -11.53 -10.14
CA GLU A 177 -1.70 -12.56 -11.12
C GLU A 177 -1.12 -12.24 -12.48
N TYR A 178 -0.28 -13.11 -13.01
CA TYR A 178 0.21 -12.99 -14.38
C TYR A 178 -0.95 -13.08 -15.37
N GLN A 179 -1.04 -12.09 -16.29
CA GLN A 179 -2.04 -12.09 -17.35
C GLN A 179 -1.45 -12.55 -18.68
N ARG A 180 -0.40 -11.84 -19.14
CA ARG A 180 0.26 -12.11 -20.42
C ARG A 180 1.63 -11.44 -20.50
N ALA A 181 2.41 -11.83 -21.48
CA ALA A 181 3.69 -11.22 -21.83
C ALA A 181 3.60 -10.56 -23.21
N GLU A 182 4.23 -9.39 -23.35
CA GLU A 182 4.36 -8.64 -24.58
C GLU A 182 5.85 -8.44 -24.90
N MET A 183 6.20 -8.32 -26.18
CA MET A 183 7.59 -8.06 -26.61
C MET A 183 7.84 -6.62 -27.07
N HIS A 184 6.76 -5.86 -27.29
CA HIS A 184 6.80 -4.48 -27.76
C HIS A 184 6.03 -3.56 -26.83
N THR A 185 6.62 -2.40 -26.54
CA THR A 185 6.07 -1.40 -25.61
C THR A 185 4.70 -0.87 -26.02
N GLN A 186 4.39 -0.88 -27.33
CA GLN A 186 3.08 -0.45 -27.85
C GLN A 186 1.89 -1.33 -27.41
N PHE A 187 2.14 -2.57 -26.98
CA PHE A 187 1.11 -3.50 -26.51
C PHE A 187 1.01 -3.55 -24.98
N ALA A 188 1.95 -2.93 -24.26
CA ALA A 188 1.93 -2.80 -22.82
C ALA A 188 1.01 -1.64 -22.38
N ASN A 189 -0.29 -1.78 -22.60
CA ASN A 189 -1.25 -0.72 -22.26
C ASN A 189 -1.78 -0.87 -20.82
N ILE A 190 -0.94 -0.61 -19.82
CA ILE A 190 -1.35 -0.58 -18.40
C ILE A 190 -1.89 0.78 -17.94
N ALA A 191 -1.54 1.86 -18.64
CA ALA A 191 -1.89 3.25 -18.37
C ALA A 191 -1.94 4.05 -19.67
N THR A 192 -2.54 5.24 -19.63
CA THR A 192 -2.45 6.17 -20.79
C THR A 192 -1.04 6.80 -20.87
N PRO A 193 -0.53 7.17 -22.06
CA PRO A 193 0.82 7.75 -22.20
C PRO A 193 1.09 9.01 -21.35
N SER A 194 0.04 9.76 -21.03
CA SER A 194 0.06 10.98 -20.20
C SER A 194 -0.05 10.72 -18.70
N GLU A 195 -0.42 9.51 -18.29
CA GLU A 195 -0.64 9.16 -16.89
C GLU A 195 0.70 9.01 -16.14
N ILE A 196 0.67 9.32 -14.85
CA ILE A 196 1.84 9.16 -13.97
C ILE A 196 1.91 7.71 -13.50
N VAL A 197 3.09 7.12 -13.63
CA VAL A 197 3.41 5.78 -13.14
C VAL A 197 4.46 5.86 -12.06
N VAL A 198 4.37 4.93 -11.12
CA VAL A 198 5.42 4.67 -10.14
C VAL A 198 6.33 3.60 -10.74
N CYS A 199 7.62 3.89 -10.84
CA CYS A 199 8.60 2.96 -11.39
C CYS A 199 9.82 2.81 -10.49
N SER A 200 10.35 1.58 -10.44
CA SER A 200 11.53 1.22 -9.66
C SER A 200 12.35 0.20 -10.43
N THR A 201 13.67 0.34 -10.35
CA THR A 201 14.65 -0.53 -11.00
C THR A 201 15.38 -1.35 -9.95
N PHE A 202 15.54 -2.64 -10.21
CA PHE A 202 16.29 -3.57 -9.38
C PHE A 202 17.42 -4.13 -10.24
N SER A 203 18.65 -3.73 -9.95
CA SER A 203 19.83 -4.26 -10.65
C SER A 203 20.27 -5.56 -9.99
N ILE A 204 20.29 -6.63 -10.78
CA ILE A 204 20.56 -7.99 -10.32
C ILE A 204 21.83 -8.48 -11.00
N GLU A 205 22.81 -8.87 -10.19
CA GLU A 205 24.11 -9.34 -10.64
C GLU A 205 24.43 -10.73 -10.08
N PHE A 206 25.03 -11.57 -10.92
CA PHE A 206 25.46 -12.92 -10.60
C PHE A 206 27.00 -13.02 -10.74
N GLY A 207 27.74 -12.04 -10.22
CA GLY A 207 29.19 -11.92 -10.45
C GLY A 207 29.48 -11.12 -11.72
N SER A 208 29.88 -11.76 -12.82
CA SER A 208 30.26 -11.06 -14.07
C SER A 208 29.11 -10.80 -15.05
N SER A 209 27.91 -11.29 -14.75
CA SER A 209 26.72 -11.21 -15.60
C SER A 209 25.53 -10.71 -14.80
N GLY A 210 24.59 -10.01 -15.42
CA GLY A 210 23.42 -9.49 -14.72
C GLY A 210 22.47 -8.72 -15.64
N GLY A 211 21.60 -7.93 -15.03
CA GLY A 211 20.72 -6.99 -15.71
C GLY A 211 19.64 -6.46 -14.79
N ASP A 212 18.77 -5.63 -15.35
CA ASP A 212 17.76 -4.92 -14.58
C ASP A 212 16.38 -5.60 -14.65
N LEU A 213 15.68 -5.56 -13.52
CA LEU A 213 14.24 -5.76 -13.40
C LEU A 213 13.58 -4.41 -13.16
N HIS A 214 12.63 -4.02 -14.02
CA HIS A 214 11.80 -2.85 -13.78
C HIS A 214 10.41 -3.26 -13.33
N ILE A 215 9.95 -2.65 -12.24
CA ILE A 215 8.57 -2.75 -11.77
C ILE A 215 7.91 -1.39 -11.98
N CYS A 216 6.78 -1.39 -12.66
CA CYS A 216 6.04 -0.17 -12.99
C CYS A 216 4.54 -0.40 -12.81
N PHE A 217 3.85 0.51 -12.15
CA PHE A 217 2.39 0.47 -12.04
C PHE A 217 1.80 1.88 -12.07
N PRO A 218 0.55 2.05 -12.56
CA PRO A 218 -0.12 3.34 -12.58
C PRO A 218 -0.26 3.89 -11.17
N TYR A 219 -0.02 5.19 -10.99
CA TYR A 219 -0.22 5.82 -9.69
C TYR A 219 -1.68 5.68 -9.21
N ALA A 220 -2.64 5.72 -10.14
CA ALA A 220 -4.06 5.51 -9.85
C ALA A 220 -4.35 4.15 -9.20
N SER A 221 -3.54 3.11 -9.46
CA SER A 221 -3.71 1.80 -8.83
C SER A 221 -3.36 1.80 -7.34
N VAL A 222 -2.42 2.63 -6.91
CA VAL A 222 -1.98 2.74 -5.51
C VAL A 222 -2.58 3.93 -4.77
N GLU A 223 -3.30 4.82 -5.48
CA GLU A 223 -4.01 5.96 -4.90
C GLU A 223 -4.93 5.58 -3.71
N PRO A 224 -5.67 4.44 -3.71
CA PRO A 224 -6.50 4.04 -2.57
C PRO A 224 -5.72 3.76 -1.27
N ILE A 225 -4.43 3.45 -1.37
CA ILE A 225 -3.55 3.14 -0.24
C ILE A 225 -2.46 4.21 -0.06
N ARG A 226 -2.64 5.39 -0.67
CA ARG A 226 -1.66 6.47 -0.65
C ARG A 226 -1.21 6.81 0.77
N ASP A 227 -2.14 6.94 1.72
CA ASP A 227 -1.77 7.38 3.07
C ASP A 227 -0.86 6.37 3.78
N ALA A 228 -1.03 5.06 3.52
CA ALA A 228 -0.14 4.00 4.01
C ALA A 228 1.24 4.04 3.33
N LEU A 229 1.32 4.49 2.07
CA LEU A 229 2.56 4.57 1.31
C LEU A 229 3.41 5.81 1.62
N TYR A 230 2.76 6.89 2.07
CA TYR A 230 3.39 8.17 2.42
C TYR A 230 3.72 8.28 3.91
N SER A 231 2.99 7.58 4.77
CA SER A 231 3.33 7.50 6.19
C SER A 231 4.68 6.81 6.37
N PRO A 232 5.66 7.38 7.09
CA PRO A 232 6.89 6.66 7.40
C PRO A 232 6.54 5.48 8.30
N VAL A 233 6.31 4.30 7.69
CA VAL A 233 6.14 3.06 8.43
C VAL A 233 7.43 2.85 9.21
N GLN A 234 7.34 2.85 10.55
CA GLN A 234 8.44 2.39 11.39
C GLN A 234 8.73 0.95 10.99
N GLY A 235 9.88 0.76 10.35
CA GLY A 235 10.35 -0.53 9.90
C GLY A 235 10.25 -1.56 11.02
N ASP A 236 9.80 -2.75 10.63
CA ASP A 236 9.94 -4.00 11.39
C ASP A 236 8.96 -4.33 12.51
N GLN A 237 7.81 -3.66 12.60
CA GLN A 237 6.73 -4.15 13.48
C GLN A 237 5.91 -5.24 12.76
N MET A 238 6.49 -6.44 12.65
CA MET A 238 5.74 -7.67 12.34
C MET A 238 4.88 -8.12 13.55
N GLU A 239 5.00 -7.47 14.71
CA GLU A 239 4.09 -7.64 15.83
C GLU A 239 2.96 -6.61 15.78
N PRO A 240 1.68 -7.00 15.97
CA PRO A 240 0.63 -6.02 16.23
C PRO A 240 1.04 -5.22 17.45
N ASP A 241 1.08 -3.88 17.32
CA ASP A 241 1.61 -2.99 18.34
C ASP A 241 0.83 -3.17 19.65
N LYS A 242 1.36 -4.04 20.53
CA LYS A 242 0.81 -4.37 21.85
C LYS A 242 0.66 -3.11 22.70
N ARG A 243 1.42 -2.05 22.41
CA ARG A 243 1.32 -0.75 23.08
C ARG A 243 0.16 0.06 22.52
N TRP A 244 -0.07 0.07 21.21
CA TRP A 244 -1.27 0.68 20.61
C TRP A 244 -2.54 -0.01 21.08
N LEU A 245 -2.59 -1.36 21.10
CA LEU A 245 -3.72 -2.10 21.65
C LEU A 245 -3.96 -1.79 23.13
N ARG A 246 -2.90 -1.68 23.95
CA ARG A 246 -3.03 -1.24 25.35
C ARG A 246 -3.52 0.21 25.47
N MET A 247 -3.02 1.11 24.64
CA MET A 247 -3.43 2.52 24.63
C MET A 247 -4.89 2.64 24.19
N LEU A 248 -5.30 1.95 23.13
CA LEU A 248 -6.66 1.92 22.64
C LEU A 248 -7.60 1.30 23.66
N SER A 249 -7.23 0.17 24.26
CA SER A 249 -7.99 -0.44 25.35
C SER A 249 -8.15 0.52 26.53
N LYS A 250 -7.09 1.25 26.91
CA LYS A 250 -7.12 2.24 27.98
C LYS A 250 -7.96 3.47 27.62
N GLN A 251 -7.96 3.90 26.36
CA GLN A 251 -8.77 5.04 25.89
C GLN A 251 -10.25 4.68 25.75
N ILE A 252 -10.58 3.47 25.28
CA ILE A 252 -11.96 2.96 25.24
C ILE A 252 -12.54 2.85 26.66
N GLN A 253 -11.73 2.45 27.64
CA GLN A 253 -12.15 2.44 29.05
C GLN A 253 -12.42 3.83 29.64
N LEU A 254 -11.94 4.90 29.01
CA LEU A 254 -12.11 6.29 29.43
C LEU A 254 -13.23 7.02 28.67
N ALA A 255 -13.90 6.35 27.73
CA ALA A 255 -15.01 6.93 27.02
C ALA A 255 -16.20 7.10 27.97
N ASP A 256 -16.61 8.35 28.20
CA ASP A 256 -17.82 8.65 28.94
C ASP A 256 -19.03 8.22 28.10
N VAL A 257 -19.92 7.42 28.70
CA VAL A 257 -21.16 6.97 28.07
C VAL A 257 -22.36 7.47 28.85
N GLU A 258 -23.38 7.93 28.13
CA GLU A 258 -24.64 8.35 28.76
C GLU A 258 -25.47 7.10 29.09
N MET A 259 -25.81 6.97 30.38
CA MET A 259 -26.66 5.89 30.86
C MET A 259 -28.06 6.44 31.14
N VAL A 260 -29.07 5.84 30.50
CA VAL A 260 -30.47 6.26 30.63
C VAL A 260 -31.26 5.15 31.32
N VAL A 261 -32.08 5.52 32.29
CA VAL A 261 -33.03 4.61 32.95
C VAL A 261 -34.42 5.16 32.78
N ASN A 262 -35.28 4.40 32.12
CA ASN A 262 -36.69 4.74 31.97
C ASN A 262 -37.42 4.36 33.25
N LEU A 263 -37.88 5.36 34.01
CA LEU A 263 -38.53 5.15 35.31
C LEU A 263 -39.86 4.40 35.16
N ALA A 264 -40.58 4.68 34.08
CA ALA A 264 -41.80 3.99 33.73
C ALA A 264 -42.22 4.25 32.29
N GLN A 265 -43.10 3.39 31.80
CA GLN A 265 -43.76 3.51 30.52
C GLN A 265 -45.26 3.28 30.74
N SER A 266 -46.09 4.22 30.25
CA SER A 266 -47.54 4.09 30.28
C SER A 266 -48.07 4.10 28.86
N GLU A 267 -48.98 3.19 28.56
CA GLU A 267 -49.76 3.23 27.33
C GLU A 267 -50.96 4.14 27.52
N LEU A 268 -51.19 5.05 26.56
CA LEU A 268 -52.30 5.99 26.58
C LEU A 268 -53.03 5.92 25.23
N VAL A 269 -54.36 6.01 25.27
CA VAL A 269 -55.15 6.10 24.04
C VAL A 269 -54.95 7.48 23.43
N LEU A 270 -54.79 7.57 22.11
CA LEU A 270 -54.54 8.84 21.41
C LEU A 270 -55.58 9.93 21.73
N ARG A 271 -56.85 9.53 21.94
CA ARG A 271 -57.93 10.44 22.35
C ARG A 271 -57.65 11.10 23.70
N ASP A 272 -57.14 10.36 24.67
CA ASP A 272 -56.86 10.85 26.02
C ASP A 272 -55.64 11.77 26.01
N LEU A 273 -54.65 11.46 25.16
CA LEU A 273 -53.50 12.34 24.91
C LEU A 273 -53.92 13.69 24.34
N LEU A 274 -54.86 13.71 23.38
CA LEU A 274 -55.35 14.95 22.75
C LEU A 274 -56.21 15.81 23.68
N ASN A 275 -56.85 15.21 24.69
CA ASN A 275 -57.70 15.92 25.64
C ASN A 275 -56.99 16.29 26.94
N MET A 276 -55.68 16.00 27.06
CA MET A 276 -54.91 16.21 28.28
C MET A 276 -54.76 17.70 28.59
N GLN A 277 -55.05 18.07 29.84
CA GLN A 277 -54.97 19.43 30.34
C GLN A 277 -53.97 19.56 31.49
N LYS A 278 -53.49 20.78 31.73
CA LYS A 278 -52.60 21.07 32.85
C LYS A 278 -53.32 20.77 34.15
N GLY A 279 -52.87 19.74 34.87
CA GLY A 279 -53.47 19.29 36.12
C GLY A 279 -53.89 17.81 36.09
N ASP A 280 -53.92 17.19 34.91
CA ASP A 280 -54.22 15.77 34.79
C ASP A 280 -53.11 14.90 35.38
N VAL A 281 -53.50 13.82 36.06
CA VAL A 281 -52.60 12.88 36.72
C VAL A 281 -52.51 11.61 35.88
N ILE A 282 -51.30 11.31 35.42
CA ILE A 282 -51.00 10.04 34.74
C ILE A 282 -50.61 9.03 35.81
N PRO A 283 -51.37 7.94 36.01
CA PRO A 283 -50.97 6.89 36.92
C PRO A 283 -49.76 6.17 36.32
N ILE A 284 -48.67 6.16 37.08
CA ILE A 284 -47.43 5.53 36.68
C ILE A 284 -47.11 4.44 37.70
N ASP A 285 -46.92 3.20 37.24
CA ASP A 285 -46.39 2.12 38.06
C ASP A 285 -44.90 1.96 37.79
N ILE A 286 -44.09 2.00 38.86
CA ILE A 286 -42.64 1.92 38.78
C ILE A 286 -42.21 0.56 39.31
N ALA A 287 -41.61 -0.25 38.42
CA ALA A 287 -41.12 -1.56 38.79
C ALA A 287 -40.00 -1.47 39.87
N PRO A 288 -39.88 -2.46 40.77
CA PRO A 288 -38.89 -2.45 41.84
C PRO A 288 -37.44 -2.56 41.33
N THR A 289 -37.25 -3.01 40.09
CA THR A 289 -35.98 -3.07 39.37
C THR A 289 -36.21 -2.63 37.93
N LEU A 290 -35.33 -1.78 37.42
CA LEU A 290 -35.42 -1.22 36.07
C LEU A 290 -34.10 -1.42 35.32
N PRO A 291 -34.14 -1.76 34.02
CA PRO A 291 -32.95 -1.84 33.20
C PRO A 291 -32.38 -0.45 32.90
N ALA A 292 -31.06 -0.32 32.99
CA ALA A 292 -30.31 0.83 32.53
C ALA A 292 -29.71 0.56 31.16
N TYR A 293 -29.87 1.52 30.26
CA TYR A 293 -29.49 1.42 28.87
C TYR A 293 -28.29 2.33 28.58
N VAL A 294 -27.39 1.84 27.73
CA VAL A 294 -26.36 2.64 27.05
C VAL A 294 -26.56 2.41 25.55
N ASP A 295 -26.79 3.47 24.80
CA ASP A 295 -27.13 3.42 23.36
C ASP A 295 -28.23 2.40 23.01
N GLY A 296 -29.25 2.29 23.87
CA GLY A 296 -30.38 1.38 23.68
C GLY A 296 -30.12 -0.09 24.05
N VAL A 297 -28.92 -0.44 24.50
CA VAL A 297 -28.59 -1.79 24.98
C VAL A 297 -28.72 -1.84 26.51
N PRO A 298 -29.50 -2.76 27.09
CA PRO A 298 -29.62 -2.91 28.54
C PRO A 298 -28.34 -3.50 29.13
N ILE A 299 -27.65 -2.75 29.99
CA ILE A 299 -26.35 -3.15 30.57
C ILE A 299 -26.48 -3.53 32.04
N PHE A 300 -27.36 -2.88 32.81
CA PHE A 300 -27.51 -3.13 34.25
C PHE A 300 -28.97 -3.23 34.69
N ASP A 301 -29.24 -4.04 35.69
CA ASP A 301 -30.44 -3.95 36.51
C ASP A 301 -30.19 -2.98 37.66
N CYS A 302 -31.10 -2.03 37.82
CA CYS A 302 -30.96 -0.92 38.73
C CYS A 302 -32.16 -0.78 39.66
N LYS A 303 -31.94 -0.22 40.85
CA LYS A 303 -33.00 0.15 41.80
C LYS A 303 -33.02 1.65 42.02
N ILE A 304 -34.21 2.25 41.97
CA ILE A 304 -34.38 3.66 42.30
C ILE A 304 -34.24 3.87 43.81
N GLY A 305 -33.58 4.95 44.19
CA GLY A 305 -33.47 5.39 45.57
C GLY A 305 -33.21 6.89 45.66
N VAL A 306 -32.87 7.33 46.86
CA VAL A 306 -32.48 8.73 47.14
C VAL A 306 -31.09 8.72 47.78
N SER A 307 -30.18 9.51 47.25
CA SER A 307 -28.83 9.71 47.79
C SER A 307 -28.59 11.21 47.97
N ASN A 308 -28.16 11.62 49.17
CA ASN A 308 -27.92 13.04 49.51
C ASN A 308 -29.10 13.98 49.16
N GLY A 309 -30.33 13.50 49.28
CA GLY A 309 -31.55 14.27 48.97
C GLY A 309 -31.87 14.41 47.48
N GLN A 310 -31.12 13.74 46.59
CA GLN A 310 -31.40 13.69 45.15
C GLN A 310 -31.81 12.28 44.72
N TYR A 311 -32.64 12.18 43.69
CA TYR A 311 -32.97 10.90 43.07
C TYR A 311 -31.70 10.25 42.52
N ALA A 312 -31.48 9.00 42.89
CA ALA A 312 -30.29 8.25 42.53
C ALA A 312 -30.67 6.83 42.12
N ILE A 313 -29.80 6.21 41.34
CA ILE A 313 -30.00 4.87 40.83
C ILE A 313 -28.88 3.98 41.38
N ARG A 314 -29.27 2.93 42.11
CA ARG A 314 -28.32 1.93 42.61
C ARG A 314 -28.16 0.83 41.58
N ILE A 315 -26.97 0.71 41.04
CA ILE A 315 -26.58 -0.39 40.15
C ILE A 315 -26.62 -1.70 40.95
N GLY A 316 -27.36 -2.68 40.43
CA GLY A 316 -27.53 -4.00 41.02
C GLY A 316 -26.71 -5.04 40.28
N LYS A 317 -27.27 -5.62 39.23
CA LYS A 317 -26.68 -6.74 38.49
C LYS A 317 -26.26 -6.30 37.09
N VAL A 318 -25.13 -6.79 36.60
CA VAL A 318 -24.72 -6.63 35.21
C VAL A 318 -25.52 -7.60 34.34
N LEU A 319 -26.19 -7.08 33.32
CA LEU A 319 -26.98 -7.84 32.34
C LEU A 319 -26.13 -8.22 31.12
N ALA A 320 -25.20 -7.35 30.72
CA ALA A 320 -24.35 -7.57 29.55
C ALA A 320 -23.28 -8.65 29.84
N THR A 321 -23.58 -9.89 29.47
CA THR A 321 -22.55 -10.87 29.15
C THR A 321 -22.27 -10.72 27.65
N LEU A 322 -21.15 -10.08 27.29
CA LEU A 322 -20.54 -10.37 26.00
C LEU A 322 -20.11 -11.84 26.09
N GLN A 323 -20.93 -12.75 25.56
CA GLN A 323 -20.49 -14.12 25.30
C GLN A 323 -19.30 -14.02 24.36
N SER A 324 -18.12 -14.06 24.95
CA SER A 324 -16.86 -14.11 24.23
C SER A 324 -16.66 -15.57 23.88
N GLU A 325 -16.85 -15.89 22.61
CA GLU A 325 -16.12 -16.95 21.93
C GLU A 325 -14.63 -16.77 22.25
N ASN A 326 -14.15 -17.46 23.29
CA ASN A 326 -12.73 -17.57 23.63
C ASN A 326 -12.43 -19.00 24.13
N GLN A 327 -13.05 -20.00 23.50
CA GLN A 327 -12.68 -21.41 23.56
C GLN A 327 -12.25 -21.86 22.16
N LEU A 328 -11.12 -21.35 21.69
CA LEU A 328 -10.35 -21.90 20.57
C LEU A 328 -8.92 -21.38 20.75
N GLY A 329 -8.20 -21.95 21.69
CA GLY A 329 -6.83 -21.50 21.96
C GLY A 329 -6.06 -22.21 23.06
N ASP A 330 -6.59 -23.25 23.72
CA ASP A 330 -5.82 -23.97 24.75
C ASP A 330 -6.28 -25.43 24.92
N GLU A 331 -6.36 -26.18 23.83
CA GLU A 331 -6.30 -27.65 23.89
C GLU A 331 -5.44 -28.16 22.73
N ASN A 332 -4.13 -28.18 22.92
CA ASN A 332 -3.25 -29.22 22.37
C ASN A 332 -1.87 -29.19 23.06
N GLY A 333 -1.66 -30.14 23.97
CA GLY A 333 -0.37 -30.82 24.06
C GLY A 333 0.54 -30.47 25.24
N SER A 334 0.09 -30.69 26.48
CA SER A 334 0.99 -31.23 27.50
C SER A 334 0.46 -32.59 27.94
N GLY A 335 1.21 -33.63 27.60
CA GLY A 335 0.84 -35.02 27.91
C GLY A 335 1.85 -36.00 27.35
N SER A 336 2.76 -36.44 28.24
CA SER A 336 3.80 -37.50 28.13
C SER A 336 5.17 -37.04 27.65
#